data_AF-A0A5S4U7W7-F1
#
_entry.id   AF-A0A5S4U7W7-F1
#
_cell.length_a   1.000
_cell.length_b   1.000
_cell.length_c   1.000
_cell.angle_alpha   90.00
_cell.angle_beta   90.00
_cell.angle_gamma   90.00
#
_symmetry.space_group_name_H-M   'P 1'
#
loop_
_entity.id
_entity.type
_entity.pdbx_description
1 polymer ?
#
loop_
_entity_poly.entity_id
_entity_poly.type
_entity_poly.pdbx_seq_one_letter_code
_entity_poly.pdbx_strand_id
1 'polypeptide(L)'
;MPWDRNMSRNEQLMIQVLESATQPLNLTEIVEAINVIDNTSLTGKTPEKSLYSIVYRREKRRREKGQTPIFTVNKRGGTQYYSVNKKAM
;
A
#
# COMPACT_ATOMS: atom_id res chain seq x y z
N MET A 1 6.93 20.48 -2.03
CA MET A 1 6.98 19.02 -2.20
C MET A 1 6.66 18.70 -3.65
N PRO A 2 7.59 18.18 -4.46
CA PRO A 2 7.28 17.79 -5.84
C PRO A 2 6.54 16.45 -5.79
N TRP A 3 5.25 16.51 -6.10
CA TRP A 3 4.36 15.36 -6.12
C TRP A 3 4.78 14.40 -7.25
N ASP A 4 5.18 13.18 -6.90
CA ASP A 4 5.48 12.16 -7.90
C ASP A 4 4.19 11.77 -8.62
N ARG A 5 4.02 12.26 -9.86
CA ARG A 5 2.84 12.00 -10.71
C ARG A 5 2.64 10.50 -10.99
N ASN A 6 3.63 9.66 -10.72
CA ASN A 6 3.53 8.22 -10.90
C ASN A 6 2.88 7.50 -9.73
N MET A 7 2.59 8.16 -8.59
CA MET A 7 2.11 7.51 -7.36
C MET A 7 0.70 7.98 -6.95
N SER A 8 -0.15 7.07 -6.46
CA SER A 8 -1.50 7.44 -5.97
C SER A 8 -1.39 8.02 -4.56
N ARG A 9 -2.28 8.95 -4.18
CA ARG A 9 -2.40 9.39 -2.78
C ARG A 9 -2.59 8.21 -1.83
N ASN A 10 -3.46 7.25 -2.18
CA ASN A 10 -3.65 6.03 -1.39
C ASN A 10 -2.41 5.14 -1.29
N GLU A 11 -1.59 5.14 -2.34
CA GLU A 11 -0.33 4.39 -2.36
C GLU A 11 0.72 5.08 -1.49
N GLN A 12 0.76 6.42 -1.50
CA GLN A 12 1.64 7.22 -0.64
C GLN A 12 1.29 7.05 0.84
N LEU A 13 0.00 7.12 1.17
CA LEU A 13 -0.48 6.87 2.52
C LEU A 13 -0.13 5.44 2.98
N MET A 14 -0.27 4.45 2.10
CA MET A 14 0.13 3.07 2.43
C MET A 14 1.65 2.94 2.66
N ILE A 15 2.50 3.58 1.85
CA ILE A 15 3.94 3.61 2.11
C ILE A 15 4.22 4.25 3.47
N GLN A 16 3.65 5.44 3.73
CA GLN A 16 3.86 6.16 4.98
C GLN A 16 3.50 5.32 6.22
N VAL A 17 2.36 4.61 6.16
CA VAL A 17 1.93 3.69 7.22
C VAL A 17 2.92 2.54 7.38
N LEU A 18 3.34 1.90 6.28
CA LEU A 18 4.23 0.74 6.33
C LEU A 18 5.69 1.09 6.67
N GLU A 19 6.14 2.31 6.37
CA GLU A 19 7.45 2.82 6.80
C GLU A 19 7.48 3.11 8.30
N SER A 20 6.35 3.56 8.84
CA SER A 20 6.19 3.82 10.28
C SER A 20 5.97 2.52 11.07
N ALA A 21 5.56 1.44 10.40
CA ALA A 21 5.30 0.15 11.02
C ALA A 21 6.60 -0.64 11.24
N THR A 22 6.79 -1.15 12.45
CA THR A 22 7.92 -2.04 12.79
C THR A 22 7.71 -3.47 12.30
N GLN A 23 6.47 -3.85 11.99
CA GLN A 23 6.09 -5.18 11.51
C GLN A 23 5.25 -5.07 10.22
N PRO A 24 5.26 -6.12 9.37
CA PRO A 24 4.35 -6.19 8.24
C PRO A 24 2.89 -6.13 8.68
N LEU A 25 2.07 -5.32 8.00
CA LEU A 25 0.66 -5.11 8.33
C LEU A 25 -0.25 -5.74 7.28
N ASN A 26 -1.42 -6.21 7.70
CA ASN A 26 -2.46 -6.66 6.77
C ASN A 26 -3.25 -5.47 6.20
N LEU A 27 -4.05 -5.70 5.16
CA LEU A 27 -4.80 -4.60 4.52
C LEU A 27 -5.77 -3.88 5.45
N THR A 28 -6.41 -4.58 6.38
CA THR A 28 -7.34 -3.97 7.34
C THR A 28 -6.60 -3.01 8.26
N GLU A 29 -5.49 -3.45 8.85
CA GLU A 29 -4.63 -2.62 9.71
C GLU A 29 -4.10 -1.40 8.96
N ILE A 30 -3.73 -1.58 7.69
CA ILE A 30 -3.25 -0.47 6.85
C ILE A 30 -4.36 0.54 6.60
N VAL A 31 -5.57 0.09 6.26
CA VAL A 31 -6.70 0.99 6.04
C VAL A 31 -7.04 1.76 7.31
N GLU A 32 -7.07 1.09 8.46
CA GLU A 32 -7.33 1.74 9.75
C GLU A 32 -6.28 2.83 10.03
N ALA A 33 -4.99 2.51 9.86
CA ALA A 33 -3.92 3.48 10.02
C ALA A 33 -3.98 4.63 9.01
N ILE A 34 -4.35 4.35 7.75
CA ILE A 34 -4.56 5.38 6.73
C ILE A 34 -5.71 6.30 7.14
N ASN A 35 -6.83 5.77 7.63
CA ASN A 35 -7.97 6.59 8.05
C ASN A 35 -7.62 7.50 9.24
N VAL A 36 -6.75 7.05 10.15
CA VAL A 36 -6.23 7.90 11.24
C VAL A 36 -5.43 9.10 10.70
N ILE A 37 -4.68 8.92 9.62
CA ILE A 37 -3.90 9.99 8.98
C ILE A 37 -4.77 10.87 8.08
N ASP A 38 -5.67 10.24 7.32
CA ASP A 38 -6.49 10.87 6.29
C ASP A 38 -7.85 10.18 6.17
N ASN A 39 -8.85 10.75 6.84
CA ASN A 39 -10.23 10.28 6.84
C ASN A 39 -10.97 10.42 5.50
N THR A 40 -10.33 10.94 4.44
CA THR A 40 -11.01 11.22 3.16
C THR A 40 -10.70 10.22 2.06
N SER A 41 -9.60 9.47 2.18
CA SER A 41 -9.02 8.71 1.05
C SER A 41 -9.63 7.31 0.82
N LEU A 42 -10.34 6.75 1.82
CA LEU A 42 -10.89 5.38 1.79
C LEU A 42 -12.29 5.27 2.47
N THR A 43 -13.24 6.14 2.10
CA THR A 43 -14.57 6.23 2.73
C THR A 43 -15.64 5.25 2.20
N GLY A 44 -15.25 4.31 1.33
CA GLY A 44 -16.19 3.35 0.71
C GLY A 44 -16.63 2.21 1.63
N LYS A 45 -17.59 1.39 1.18
CA LYS A 45 -18.10 0.22 1.94
C LYS A 45 -17.06 -0.89 2.17
N THR A 46 -16.05 -1.00 1.29
CA THR A 46 -14.98 -2.02 1.37
C THR A 46 -13.62 -1.37 1.07
N PRO A 47 -13.10 -0.57 1.99
CA PRO A 47 -11.89 0.21 1.77
C PRO A 47 -10.64 -0.67 1.55
N GLU A 48 -10.57 -1.86 2.15
CA GLU A 48 -9.43 -2.78 1.97
C GLU A 48 -9.35 -3.29 0.53
N LYS A 49 -10.51 -3.66 -0.04
CA LYS A 49 -10.61 -4.13 -1.44
C LYS A 49 -10.25 -3.01 -2.42
N SER A 50 -10.65 -1.78 -2.11
CA SER A 50 -10.30 -0.59 -2.88
C SER A 50 -8.79 -0.36 -2.85
N LEU A 51 -8.19 -0.36 -1.66
CA LEU A 51 -6.74 -0.19 -1.49
C LEU A 51 -5.97 -1.29 -2.22
N TYR A 52 -6.35 -2.55 -2.02
CA TYR A 52 -5.78 -3.69 -2.73
C TYR A 52 -5.83 -3.51 -4.25
N SER A 53 -6.97 -3.13 -4.80
CA SER A 53 -7.14 -2.96 -6.25
C SER A 53 -6.26 -1.84 -6.80
N ILE A 54 -6.12 -0.73 -6.08
CA ILE A 54 -5.26 0.40 -6.47
C ILE A 54 -3.80 -0.06 -6.51
N VAL A 55 -3.34 -0.69 -5.45
CA VAL A 55 -1.95 -1.15 -5.29
C VAL A 55 -1.63 -2.25 -6.30
N TYR A 56 -2.49 -3.26 -6.41
CA TYR A 56 -2.33 -4.39 -7.33
C TYR A 56 -2.18 -3.91 -8.78
N ARG A 57 -3.04 -2.99 -9.25
CA ARG A 57 -2.95 -2.46 -10.62
C ARG A 57 -1.67 -1.67 -10.89
N ARG A 58 -1.06 -1.11 -9.85
CA ARG A 58 0.19 -0.34 -9.96
C ARG A 58 1.40 -1.26 -9.92
N GLU A 59 1.43 -2.18 -8.97
CA GLU A 59 2.43 -3.25 -8.89
C GLU A 59 2.47 -4.09 -10.17
N LYS A 60 1.31 -4.43 -10.74
CA LYS A 60 1.22 -5.09 -12.04
C LYS A 60 1.90 -4.29 -13.14
N ARG A 61 1.60 -2.98 -13.24
CA ARG A 61 2.22 -2.08 -14.22
C ARG A 61 3.73 -1.91 -14.00
N ARG A 62 4.21 -1.89 -12.76
CA ARG A 62 5.66 -1.87 -12.44
C ARG A 62 6.33 -3.14 -12.94
N ARG A 63 5.74 -4.29 -12.63
CA ARG A 63 6.25 -5.59 -13.09
C ARG A 63 6.31 -5.70 -14.61
N GLU A 64 5.28 -5.23 -15.31
CA GLU A 64 5.26 -5.18 -16.79
C GLU A 64 6.35 -4.27 -17.37
N LYS A 65 6.76 -3.23 -16.64
CA LYS A 65 7.85 -2.32 -17.00
C LYS A 65 9.24 -2.81 -16.53
N GLY A 66 9.33 -4.00 -15.91
CA GLY A 66 10.59 -4.51 -15.32
C GLY A 66 11.05 -3.74 -14.08
N GLN A 67 10.18 -2.93 -13.47
CA GLN A 67 10.48 -2.18 -12.24
C GLN A 67 10.31 -3.10 -11.01
N THR A 68 11.08 -2.81 -9.97
CA THR A 68 10.99 -3.52 -8.70
C THR A 68 9.68 -3.20 -7.97
N PRO A 69 8.98 -4.22 -7.43
CA PRO A 69 7.80 -4.02 -6.60
C PRO A 69 8.07 -3.15 -5.38
N ILE A 70 7.20 -2.19 -5.10
CA ILE A 70 7.31 -1.33 -3.90
C ILE A 70 6.91 -2.11 -2.66
N PHE A 71 5.94 -3.01 -2.78
CA PHE A 71 5.40 -3.76 -1.65
C PHE A 71 5.87 -5.20 -1.69
N THR A 72 6.40 -5.68 -0.56
CA THR A 72 6.64 -7.10 -0.32
C THR A 72 5.40 -7.68 0.34
N VAL A 73 4.91 -8.81 -0.19
CA VAL A 73 3.72 -9.50 0.34
C VAL A 73 4.12 -10.86 0.89
N ASN A 74 3.89 -11.06 2.19
CA ASN A 74 4.11 -12.33 2.87
C ASN A 74 2.77 -12.95 3.29
N LYS A 75 2.62 -14.26 3.17
CA LYS A 75 1.43 -14.97 3.66
C LYS A 75 1.74 -15.62 5.00
N ARG A 76 0.93 -15.33 6.01
CA ARG A 76 1.00 -15.96 7.34
C ARG A 76 -0.40 -16.36 7.77
N GLY A 77 -0.63 -17.65 8.00
CA GLY A 77 -1.92 -18.17 8.46
C GLY A 77 -3.10 -17.89 7.52
N GLY A 78 -2.87 -17.83 6.21
CA GLY A 78 -3.90 -17.49 5.21
C GLY A 78 -4.10 -15.99 4.97
N THR A 79 -3.54 -15.13 5.83
CA THR A 79 -3.62 -13.67 5.70
C THR A 79 -2.39 -13.11 4.99
N GLN A 80 -2.60 -12.10 4.14
CA GLN A 80 -1.53 -11.38 3.45
C GLN A 80 -1.08 -10.18 4.28
N TYR A 81 0.22 -10.09 4.48
CA TYR A 81 0.90 -9.01 5.18
C TYR A 81 1.81 -8.28 4.20
N TYR A 82 1.80 -6.96 4.28
CA TYR A 82 2.50 -6.05 3.40
C TYR A 82 3.61 -5.34 4.18
N SER A 83 4.74 -5.13 3.50
CA SER A 83 5.83 -4.28 3.98
C SER A 83 6.45 -3.52 2.81
N VAL A 84 7.12 -2.40 3.08
CA VAL A 84 7.83 -1.65 2.04
C VAL A 84 9.12 -2.38 1.67
N ASN A 85 9.32 -2.58 0.37
CA ASN A 85 10.57 -3.06 -0.20
C ASN A 85 11.55 -1.89 -0.31
N LYS A 86 12.47 -1.78 0.66
CA LYS A 86 13.51 -0.73 0.68
C LYS A 86 14.46 -0.74 -0.52
N LYS A 87 14.44 -1.77 -1.37
CA LYS A 87 15.23 -1.80 -2.61
C LYS A 87 14.53 -1.13 -3.80
N ALA A 88 13.23 -0.85 -3.67
CA ALA A 88 12.41 -0.26 -4.72
C ALA A 88 12.15 1.25 -4.53
N MET A 89 12.63 1.82 -3.41
CA MET A 89 12.68 3.26 -3.12
C MET A 89 14.11 3.74 -3.28
#